data_AF-A0A524EIN7-F1
#
_entry.id   AF-A0A524EIN7-F1
#
_cell.length_a   1.000
_cell.length_b   1.000
_cell.length_c   1.000
_cell.angle_alpha   90.00
_cell.angle_beta   90.00
_cell.angle_gamma   90.00
#
_symmetry.space_group_name_H-M   'P 1'
#
loop_
_entity.id
_entity.type
_entity.pdbx_description
1 polymer ?
#
loop_
_entity_poly.entity_id
_entity_poly.type
_entity_poly.pdbx_seq_one_letter_code
_entity_poly.pdbx_strand_id
1 'polypeptide(L)' 'MVIDMKLQIILNMVILILGLVVAIAPWTFAPVCIIEMRCWLTRDVETVLGIAIAVLALVGMYKGMEEQL' A
#
# COMPACT_ATOMS: atom_id res chain seq x y z
N MET A 1 -16.34 -14.17 -13.28
CA MET A 1 -16.01 -12.74 -13.24
C MET A 1 -14.53 -12.62 -13.58
N VAL A 2 -14.21 -12.61 -14.88
CA VAL A 2 -12.82 -12.52 -15.35
C VAL A 2 -12.48 -11.04 -15.33
N ILE A 3 -11.82 -10.60 -14.26
CA ILE A 3 -11.05 -9.35 -14.31
C ILE A 3 -10.00 -9.61 -15.39
N ASP A 4 -10.10 -8.92 -16.53
CA ASP A 4 -9.20 -9.07 -17.67
C ASP A 4 -7.74 -9.10 -17.17
N MET A 5 -6.87 -9.97 -17.70
CA MET A 5 -5.48 -10.11 -17.19
C MET A 5 -4.74 -8.76 -17.16
N LYS A 6 -5.05 -7.87 -18.10
CA LYS A 6 -4.49 -6.51 -18.12
C LYS A 6 -5.02 -5.66 -16.97
N LEU A 7 -6.29 -5.85 -16.60
CA LEU A 7 -6.94 -5.16 -15.50
C LEU A 7 -6.38 -5.61 -14.13
N GLN A 8 -6.05 -6.90 -13.95
CA GLN A 8 -5.37 -7.41 -12.74
C GLN A 8 -4.00 -6.71 -12.53
N ILE A 9 -3.21 -6.59 -13.61
CA ILE A 9 -1.90 -5.93 -13.56
C ILE A 9 -2.04 -4.45 -13.25
N ILE A 10 -2.95 -3.74 -13.92
CA ILE A 10 -3.21 -2.31 -13.68
C ILE A 10 -3.67 -2.09 -12.24
N LEU A 11 -4.58 -2.93 -11.74
CA LEU A 11 -5.11 -2.82 -10.39
C LEU A 11 -4.01 -3.02 -9.35
N ASN A 12 -3.18 -4.06 -9.49
CA ASN A 12 -2.04 -4.28 -8.58
C ASN A 12 -1.03 -3.13 -8.62
N MET A 13 -0.79 -2.54 -9.79
CA MET A 13 0.09 -1.37 -9.93
C MET A 13 -0.47 -0.15 -9.18
N VAL A 14 -1.77 0.11 -9.32
CA VAL A 14 -2.46 1.19 -8.58
C VAL A 14 -2.44 0.95 -7.07
N ILE A 15 -2.66 -0.29 -6.62
CA ILE A 15 -2.61 -0.65 -5.19
C ILE A 15 -1.20 -0.48 -4.63
N LEU A 16 -0.16 -0.80 -5.40
CA LEU A 16 1.23 -0.61 -5.01
C LEU A 16 1.55 0.87 -4.82
N ILE A 17 1.11 1.72 -5.76
CA ILE A 17 1.26 3.19 -5.65
C ILE A 17 0.49 3.70 -4.43
N LEU A 18 -0.75 3.24 -4.21
CA LEU A 18 -1.54 3.61 -3.04
C LEU A 18 -0.84 3.22 -1.73
N GLY A 19 -0.31 2.00 -1.64
CA GLY A 19 0.43 1.53 -0.46
C GLY A 19 1.65 2.40 -0.16
N LEU A 20 2.38 2.82 -1.20
CA LEU A 20 3.51 3.74 -1.07
C LEU A 20 3.08 5.12 -0.57
N VAL A 21 1.99 5.66 -1.13
CA VAL A 21 1.43 6.97 -0.72
C VAL A 21 0.97 6.92 0.73
N VAL A 22 0.29 5.84 1.15
CA VAL A 22 -0.14 5.64 2.55
C VAL A 22 1.05 5.52 3.49
N ALA A 23 2.12 4.84 3.09
CA ALA A 23 3.34 4.75 3.91
C ALA A 23 4.04 6.11 4.08
N ILE A 24 3.94 7.00 3.09
CA ILE A 24 4.59 8.32 3.10
C ILE A 24 3.68 9.40 3.72
N ALA A 25 2.36 9.22 3.67
CA ALA A 25 1.37 10.15 4.21
C ALA A 25 1.67 10.63 5.65
N PRO A 26 1.96 9.75 6.64
CA PRO A 26 2.18 10.22 8.01
C PRO A 26 3.51 10.98 8.17
N TRP A 27 4.40 10.95 7.17
CA TRP A 27 5.64 11.75 7.13
C TRP A 27 5.43 13.14 6.53
N THR A 28 4.43 13.33 5.66
CA THR A 28 4.17 14.61 4.97
C THR A 28 3.11 15.45 5.68
N PHE A 29 2.16 14.83 6.37
CA PHE A 29 1.15 15.54 7.15
C PHE A 29 1.65 15.88 8.57
N ALA A 30 2.61 16.81 8.66
CA ALA A 30 3.04 17.40 9.93
C ALA A 30 1.93 18.11 10.76
N PRO A 31 0.78 18.61 10.22
CA PRO A 31 -0.19 19.31 11.06
C PRO A 31 -1.20 18.41 11.79
N VAL A 32 -1.23 17.08 11.60
CA VAL A 32 -2.12 16.19 12.38
C VAL A 32 -1.52 15.78 13.74
N CYS A 33 -0.25 16.06 13.97
CA CYS A 33 0.45 15.80 15.23
C CYS A 33 0.33 16.94 16.25
N ILE A 34 -0.88 17.51 16.41
CA ILE A 34 -1.15 18.52 17.46
C ILE A 34 -1.26 17.86 18.85
N ILE A 35 -1.47 16.55 18.91
CA ILE A 35 -1.58 15.75 20.14
C ILE A 35 -0.40 14.79 20.26
N GLU A 36 0.61 15.24 21.00
CA GLU A 36 1.96 14.68 21.16
C GLU A 36 2.01 13.18 21.53
N MET A 37 1.03 12.67 22.28
CA MET A 37 1.11 11.32 22.86
C MET A 37 0.63 10.17 21.95
N ARG A 38 -0.03 10.44 20.81
CA ARG A 38 -0.51 9.38 19.89
C ARG A 38 0.13 9.39 18.51
N CYS A 39 0.87 10.44 18.15
CA CYS A 39 1.35 10.57 16.78
C CYS A 39 2.43 9.53 16.42
N TRP A 40 3.26 9.12 17.38
CA TRP A 40 4.24 8.06 17.14
C TRP A 40 3.56 6.73 16.82
N LEU A 41 2.58 6.33 17.63
CA LEU A 41 1.87 5.07 17.40
C LEU A 41 1.10 5.11 16.08
N THR A 42 0.38 6.19 15.77
CA THR A 42 -0.38 6.33 14.51
C THR A 42 0.56 6.35 13.30
N ARG A 43 1.71 7.03 13.37
CA ARG A 43 2.71 7.04 12.30
C ARG A 43 3.30 5.64 12.08
N ASP A 44 3.65 4.92 13.14
CA ASP A 44 4.21 3.56 13.05
C ASP A 44 3.17 2.57 12.50
N VAL A 45 1.92 2.59 12.97
CA VAL A 45 0.89 1.67 12.44
C VAL A 45 0.54 1.97 10.99
N GLU A 46 0.48 3.25 10.59
CA GLU A 46 0.11 3.64 9.22
C GLU A 46 1.23 3.35 8.22
N THR A 47 2.49 3.54 8.62
CA THR A 47 3.65 3.11 7.83
C THR A 47 3.70 1.59 7.67
N VAL A 48 3.51 0.83 8.75
CA VAL A 48 3.45 -0.65 8.71
C VAL A 48 2.29 -1.12 7.82
N LEU A 49 1.13 -0.47 7.91
CA LEU A 49 -0.03 -0.80 7.07
C LEU A 49 0.25 -0.52 5.59
N GLY A 50 0.82 0.66 5.26
CA GLY A 50 1.19 1.00 3.89
C GLY A 50 2.21 0.03 3.29
N ILE A 51 3.22 -0.36 4.07
CA ILE A 51 4.20 -1.38 3.66
C ILE A 51 3.52 -2.74 3.44
N ALA A 52 2.64 -3.18 4.35
CA ALA A 52 1.93 -4.45 4.20
C ALA A 52 1.08 -4.48 2.92
N ILE A 53 0.39 -3.38 2.59
CA ILE A 53 -0.38 -3.25 1.35
C ILE A 53 0.54 -3.34 0.12
N ALA A 54 1.69 -2.66 0.15
CA ALA A 54 2.66 -2.71 -0.95
C ALA A 54 3.24 -4.13 -1.15
N VAL A 55 3.52 -4.86 -0.07
CA VAL A 55 3.99 -6.25 -0.12
C VAL A 55 2.89 -7.18 -0.66
N LEU A 56 1.64 -7.00 -0.24
CA LEU A 56 0.52 -7.80 -0.75
C LEU A 56 0.29 -7.56 -2.24
N ALA A 57 0.40 -6.31 -2.71
CA ALA A 57 0.32 -5.98 -4.13
C ALA A 57 1.45 -6.64 -4.94
N LEU A 58 2.68 -6.63 -4.42
CA LEU A 58 3.82 -7.34 -5.01
C LEU A 58 3.57 -8.84 -5.10
N VAL A 59 3.15 -9.48 -4.00
CA VAL A 59 2.83 -10.92 -3.97
C VAL A 59 1.69 -11.25 -4.95
N GLY A 60 0.68 -10.37 -5.05
CA GLY A 60 -0.39 -10.48 -6.04
C GLY A 60 0.12 -10.40 -7.47
N MET A 61 1.09 -9.54 -7.77
CA MET A 61 1.76 -9.51 -9.07
C MET A 61 2.55 -10.78 -9.35
N TYR A 62 3.35 -11.27 -8.39
CA TYR A 62 4.13 -12.50 -8.56
C TYR A 62 3.24 -13.71 -8.84
N LYS A 63 2.15 -13.89 -8.07
CA LYS A 63 1.19 -14.97 -8.32
C LYS A 63 0.46 -14.81 -9.66
N GLY A 64 0.10 -13.59 -10.03
CA GLY A 64 -0.49 -13.33 -11.35
C GLY A 64 0.46 -13.63 -12.52
N MET A 65 1.77 -13.52 -12.33
CA MET A 65 2.78 -13.94 -13.32
C MET A 65 3.00 -15.46 -13.32
N GLU A 66 2.95 -16.12 -12.16
CA GLU A 66 3.08 -17.57 -12.04
C GLU A 66 1.90 -18.30 -12.70
N GLU A 67 0.69 -17.73 -12.61
CA GLU A 67 -0.51 -18.24 -13.29
C GLU A 67 -0.51 -17.98 -14.81
N GLN A 68 0.49 -17.24 -15.32
CA GLN A 68 0.74 -16.99 -16.74
C GLN A 68 1.78 -17.93 -17.38
N LEU A 69 2.49 -18.75 -16.59
CA LEU A 69 3.53 -19.70 -17.06
C LEU A 69 2.95 -21.09 -17.33
#